data_AF-A0A5U8SZL1-F1
#
_entry.id   AF-A0A5U8SZL1-F1
#
_cell.length_a   1.000
_cell.length_b   1.000
_cell.length_c   1.000
_cell.angle_alpha   90.00
_cell.angle_beta   90.00
_cell.angle_gamma   90.00
#
_symmetry.space_group_name_H-M   'P 1'
#
loop_
_entity.id
_entity.type
_entity.pdbx_description
1 polymer ?
#
loop_
_entity_poly.entity_id
_entity_poly.type
_entity_poly.pdbx_seq_one_letter_code
_entity_poly.pdbx_strand_id
1 'polypeptide(L)'
;QRLMDLAKEVDRGFGVKLTNTLGTINNKGRLPGGEMYMSGRALFPLSINVAALLSRHFDGKLPISYSGGASKFNIRDIFESGIRPITMATDLLKPGGYMRQTECLRELDKSDAWGMTQIDVGKLNALAERAVSMEYTQKHWKSDQEIDAGGPLPLTDCYVAPCVTACAIKQDIPEYIRLLGEGRYADALEL
;
A
#
# COMPACT_ATOMS: atom_id res chain seq x y z
N GLN A 1 -0.97 -28.29 6.03
CA GLN A 1 0.02 -29.35 6.26
C GLN A 1 0.32 -30.13 4.99
N ARG A 2 -0.63 -30.93 4.46
CA ARG A 2 -0.45 -31.76 3.24
C ARG A 2 0.31 -31.13 2.07
N LEU A 3 -0.02 -29.90 1.67
CA LEU A 3 0.65 -29.23 0.54
C LEU A 3 2.10 -28.80 0.86
N MET A 4 2.39 -28.48 2.13
CA MET A 4 3.75 -28.17 2.57
C MET A 4 4.62 -29.43 2.63
N ASP A 5 4.05 -30.56 3.05
CA ASP A 5 4.77 -31.83 3.10
C ASP A 5 5.06 -32.35 1.70
N LEU A 6 4.05 -32.35 0.81
CA LEU A 6 4.23 -32.71 -0.60
C LEU A 6 5.29 -31.83 -1.28
N ALA A 7 5.29 -30.52 -1.02
CA ALA A 7 6.29 -29.62 -1.60
C ALA A 7 7.71 -30.01 -1.19
N LYS A 8 7.94 -30.40 0.07
CA LYS A 8 9.25 -30.90 0.53
C LYS A 8 9.63 -32.22 -0.15
N GLU A 9 8.69 -33.14 -0.33
CA GLU A 9 8.93 -34.42 -1.02
C GLU A 9 9.40 -34.24 -2.46
N VAL A 10 8.95 -33.17 -3.14
CA VAL A 10 9.33 -32.85 -4.53
C VAL A 10 10.37 -31.74 -4.66
N ASP A 11 11.07 -31.37 -3.58
CA ASP A 11 12.08 -30.30 -3.54
C ASP A 11 11.56 -28.93 -4.06
N ARG A 12 10.37 -28.53 -3.61
CA ARG A 12 9.71 -27.25 -3.93
C ARG A 12 9.26 -26.53 -2.66
N GLY A 13 9.00 -25.22 -2.81
CA GLY A 13 8.36 -24.40 -1.78
C GLY A 13 6.85 -24.34 -1.94
N PHE A 14 6.13 -24.31 -0.82
CA PHE A 14 4.70 -23.97 -0.77
C PHE A 14 4.49 -22.75 0.11
N GLY A 15 3.67 -21.80 -0.34
CA GLY A 15 3.34 -20.58 0.39
C GLY A 15 2.02 -19.99 -0.10
N VAL A 16 1.57 -18.92 0.56
CA VAL A 16 0.32 -18.24 0.23
C VAL A 16 0.55 -16.77 -0.09
N LYS A 17 -0.30 -16.19 -0.95
CA LYS A 17 -0.33 -14.75 -1.21
C LYS A 17 -1.55 -14.12 -0.54
N LEU A 18 -1.31 -13.21 0.40
CA LEU A 18 -2.33 -12.58 1.24
C LEU A 18 -2.31 -11.06 1.06
N THR A 19 -3.36 -10.39 0.62
CA THR A 19 -4.64 -10.91 0.15
C THR A 19 -4.98 -10.28 -1.19
N ASN A 20 -6.01 -10.80 -1.84
CA ASN A 20 -6.72 -9.99 -2.82
C ASN A 20 -7.55 -8.91 -2.09
N THR A 21 -8.25 -8.08 -2.86
CA THR A 21 -9.22 -7.12 -2.34
C THR A 21 -10.38 -7.78 -1.61
N LEU A 22 -11.00 -7.06 -0.68
CA LEU A 22 -12.21 -7.51 0.01
C LEU A 22 -13.46 -7.02 -0.74
N GLY A 23 -14.36 -7.93 -1.12
CA GLY A 23 -15.68 -7.57 -1.64
C GLY A 23 -16.53 -6.89 -0.56
N THR A 24 -17.16 -5.77 -0.90
CA THR A 24 -17.99 -4.95 -0.02
C THR A 24 -19.23 -4.48 -0.75
N ILE A 25 -20.28 -4.12 -0.01
CA ILE A 25 -21.53 -3.62 -0.60
C ILE A 25 -21.28 -2.28 -1.28
N ASN A 26 -21.67 -2.15 -2.55
CA ASN A 26 -21.62 -0.90 -3.28
C ASN A 26 -22.75 0.04 -2.85
N ASN A 27 -22.52 0.79 -1.77
CA ASN A 27 -23.49 1.76 -1.25
C ASN A 27 -23.30 3.19 -1.79
N LYS A 28 -22.33 3.41 -2.68
CA LYS A 28 -21.98 4.76 -3.18
C LYS A 28 -22.55 5.08 -4.55
N GLY A 29 -23.06 4.08 -5.27
CA GLY A 29 -23.61 4.26 -6.62
C GLY A 29 -22.60 4.79 -7.66
N ARG A 30 -21.29 4.74 -7.37
CA ARG A 30 -20.23 5.23 -8.26
C ARG A 30 -19.73 4.16 -9.24
N LEU A 31 -19.89 2.89 -8.89
CA LEU A 31 -19.56 1.74 -9.74
C LEU A 31 -20.86 1.03 -10.16
N PRO A 32 -20.89 0.36 -11.33
CA PRO A 32 -22.00 -0.50 -11.70
C PRO A 32 -22.09 -1.73 -10.76
N GLY A 33 -23.30 -2.28 -10.59
CA GLY A 33 -23.54 -3.49 -9.80
C GLY A 33 -23.63 -3.28 -8.28
N GLY A 34 -23.88 -4.37 -7.55
CA GLY A 34 -24.11 -4.36 -6.10
C GLY A 34 -22.86 -4.47 -5.22
N GLU A 35 -21.69 -4.69 -5.82
CA GLU A 35 -20.44 -4.95 -5.10
C GLU A 35 -19.32 -3.99 -5.53
N MET A 36 -18.44 -3.66 -4.59
CA MET A 36 -17.21 -2.92 -4.82
C MET A 36 -16.06 -3.54 -4.02
N TYR A 37 -14.83 -3.31 -4.44
CA TYR A 37 -13.64 -3.94 -3.85
C TYR A 37 -12.83 -2.96 -3.00
N MET A 38 -12.66 -3.29 -1.72
CA MET A 38 -11.86 -2.51 -0.77
C MET A 38 -10.39 -2.93 -0.85
N SER A 39 -9.50 -1.94 -0.99
CA SER A 39 -8.05 -2.10 -1.02
C SER A 39 -7.34 -1.03 -0.19
N GLY A 40 -6.01 -1.10 -0.15
CA GLY A 40 -5.16 -0.09 0.46
C GLY A 40 -5.28 -0.06 1.98
N ARG A 41 -5.16 1.14 2.54
CA ARG A 41 -5.09 1.38 3.98
C ARG A 41 -6.15 0.63 4.80
N ALA A 42 -7.41 0.68 4.36
CA ALA A 42 -8.52 0.09 5.11
C ALA A 42 -8.48 -1.45 5.12
N LEU A 43 -7.79 -2.05 4.13
CA LEU A 43 -7.61 -3.48 4.03
C LEU A 43 -6.49 -4.01 4.96
N PHE A 44 -5.53 -3.15 5.35
CA PHE A 44 -4.37 -3.57 6.13
C PHE A 44 -4.72 -4.31 7.43
N PRO A 45 -5.60 -3.78 8.32
CA PRO A 45 -5.92 -4.47 9.58
C PRO A 45 -6.50 -5.86 9.35
N LEU A 46 -7.28 -6.04 8.28
CA LEU A 46 -7.86 -7.34 7.94
C LEU A 46 -6.80 -8.29 7.38
N SER A 47 -6.02 -7.85 6.39
CA SER A 47 -5.00 -8.68 5.75
C SER A 47 -3.91 -9.12 6.74
N ILE A 48 -3.45 -8.24 7.63
CA ILE A 48 -2.42 -8.60 8.60
C ILE A 48 -2.95 -9.53 9.69
N ASN A 49 -4.22 -9.41 10.08
CA ASN A 49 -4.85 -10.34 11.02
C ASN A 49 -5.07 -11.73 10.40
N VAL A 50 -5.38 -11.82 9.10
CA VAL A 50 -5.40 -13.10 8.37
C VAL A 50 -4.01 -13.73 8.35
N ALA A 51 -2.96 -12.95 8.09
CA ALA A 51 -1.59 -13.43 8.13
C ALA A 51 -1.20 -13.94 9.53
N ALA A 52 -1.60 -13.23 10.59
CA ALA A 52 -1.39 -13.63 11.98
C ALA A 52 -2.11 -14.94 12.32
N LEU A 53 -3.37 -15.10 11.89
CA LEU A 53 -4.15 -16.33 12.09
C LEU A 53 -3.47 -17.53 11.45
N LEU A 54 -3.03 -17.40 10.19
CA LEU A 54 -2.33 -18.48 9.50
C LEU A 54 -0.98 -18.78 10.14
N SER A 55 -0.24 -17.74 10.53
CA SER A 55 1.08 -17.92 11.15
C SER A 55 0.99 -18.57 12.54
N ARG A 56 -0.06 -18.30 13.32
CA ARG A 56 -0.34 -19.05 14.57
C ARG A 56 -0.60 -20.52 14.30
N HIS A 57 -1.39 -20.83 13.28
CA HIS A 57 -1.74 -22.21 12.95
C HIS A 57 -0.54 -23.03 12.43
N PHE A 58 0.37 -22.39 11.70
CA PHE A 58 1.52 -23.04 11.08
C PHE A 58 2.85 -22.77 11.81
N ASP A 59 2.83 -22.25 13.05
CA ASP A 59 4.01 -21.87 13.83
C ASP A 59 5.01 -20.99 13.05
N GLY A 60 4.52 -20.07 12.21
CA GLY A 60 5.35 -19.20 11.37
C GLY A 60 6.06 -19.90 10.20
N LYS A 61 5.83 -21.21 10.01
CA LYS A 61 6.49 -22.03 8.98
C LYS A 61 5.86 -21.90 7.59
N LEU A 62 4.64 -21.39 7.48
CA LEU A 62 3.98 -21.13 6.19
C LEU A 62 4.50 -19.80 5.63
N PRO A 63 5.26 -19.78 4.52
CA PRO A 63 5.68 -18.54 3.88
C PRO A 63 4.49 -17.73 3.35
N ILE A 64 4.53 -16.41 3.56
CA ILE A 64 3.47 -15.49 3.15
C ILE A 64 4.07 -14.40 2.25
N SER A 65 3.58 -14.35 1.00
CA SER A 65 3.69 -13.15 0.17
C SER A 65 2.56 -12.19 0.52
N TYR A 66 2.85 -10.93 0.81
CA TYR A 66 1.87 -9.97 1.32
C TYR A 66 1.48 -8.92 0.29
N SER A 67 0.21 -8.51 0.28
CA SER A 67 -0.42 -7.61 -0.68
C SER A 67 -1.71 -6.98 -0.09
N GLY A 68 -1.66 -6.50 1.15
CA GLY A 68 -2.83 -5.96 1.86
C GLY A 68 -2.57 -4.60 2.49
N GLY A 69 -2.62 -3.51 1.74
CA GLY A 69 -2.48 -2.17 2.33
C GLY A 69 -1.09 -1.83 2.86
N ALA A 70 -0.03 -2.44 2.32
CA ALA A 70 1.35 -2.05 2.60
C ALA A 70 1.61 -0.59 2.16
N SER A 71 2.33 0.15 3.00
CA SER A 71 2.68 1.56 2.83
C SER A 71 3.94 1.90 3.61
N LYS A 72 4.50 3.09 3.41
CA LYS A 72 5.67 3.54 4.18
C LYS A 72 5.50 3.50 5.70
N PHE A 73 4.26 3.57 6.20
CA PHE A 73 3.95 3.60 7.63
C PHE A 73 3.94 2.23 8.30
N ASN A 74 3.92 1.14 7.53
CA ASN A 74 3.82 -0.23 8.06
C ASN A 74 4.81 -1.21 7.42
N ILE A 75 5.52 -0.80 6.35
CA ILE A 75 6.37 -1.70 5.57
C ILE A 75 7.45 -2.35 6.41
N ARG A 76 8.06 -1.59 7.34
CA ARG A 76 9.10 -2.06 8.24
C ARG A 76 8.56 -3.12 9.20
N ASP A 77 7.44 -2.85 9.86
CA ASP A 77 6.84 -3.81 10.78
C ASP A 77 6.41 -5.11 10.06
N ILE A 78 5.87 -5.01 8.84
CA ILE A 78 5.55 -6.20 8.03
C ILE A 78 6.83 -6.99 7.72
N PHE A 79 7.88 -6.30 7.27
CA PHE A 79 9.16 -6.93 6.92
C PHE A 79 9.85 -7.60 8.13
N GLU A 80 9.88 -6.91 9.27
CA GLU A 80 10.50 -7.40 10.51
C GLU A 80 9.74 -8.55 11.16
N SER A 81 8.49 -8.80 10.75
CA SER A 81 7.76 -10.03 11.10
C SER A 81 8.23 -11.26 10.31
N GLY A 82 9.08 -11.08 9.28
CA GLY A 82 9.57 -12.15 8.42
C GLY A 82 8.75 -12.38 7.15
N ILE A 83 7.60 -11.70 7.01
CA ILE A 83 6.77 -11.76 5.79
C ILE A 83 7.55 -11.23 4.58
N ARG A 84 7.61 -12.05 3.53
CA ARG A 84 8.26 -11.72 2.26
C ARG A 84 7.78 -12.62 1.12
N PRO A 85 7.67 -12.10 -0.12
CA PRO A 85 7.84 -10.70 -0.53
C PRO A 85 6.62 -9.84 -0.16
N ILE A 86 6.82 -8.51 -0.09
CA ILE A 86 5.75 -7.53 0.17
C ILE A 86 5.42 -6.76 -1.11
N THR A 87 4.14 -6.74 -1.49
CA THR A 87 3.60 -6.05 -2.67
C THR A 87 2.93 -4.75 -2.25
N MET A 88 3.30 -3.65 -2.90
CA MET A 88 2.65 -2.35 -2.77
C MET A 88 1.84 -2.04 -4.04
N ALA A 89 0.59 -1.58 -3.88
CA ALA A 89 -0.30 -1.23 -5.00
C ALA A 89 -1.04 0.08 -4.74
N THR A 90 -2.05 0.08 -3.87
CA THR A 90 -2.90 1.27 -3.62
C THR A 90 -2.12 2.47 -3.11
N ASP A 91 -0.99 2.28 -2.41
CA ASP A 91 -0.17 3.41 -1.98
C ASP A 91 0.59 4.08 -3.13
N LEU A 92 0.93 3.32 -4.19
CA LEU A 92 1.59 3.85 -5.40
C LEU A 92 0.65 4.76 -6.21
N LEU A 93 -0.66 4.51 -6.14
CA LEU A 93 -1.69 5.31 -6.82
C LEU A 93 -1.96 6.66 -6.15
N LYS A 94 -1.38 6.91 -4.97
CA LYS A 94 -1.51 8.20 -4.28
C LYS A 94 -0.49 9.20 -4.82
N PRO A 95 -0.74 10.52 -4.67
CA PRO A 95 0.26 11.54 -4.99
C PRO A 95 1.61 11.26 -4.31
N GLY A 96 2.67 11.26 -5.12
CA GLY A 96 4.04 10.92 -4.71
C GLY A 96 4.28 9.44 -4.39
N GLY A 97 3.32 8.55 -4.67
CA GLY A 97 3.36 7.13 -4.30
C GLY A 97 4.58 6.37 -4.82
N TYR A 98 5.00 6.63 -6.07
CA TYR A 98 6.21 6.03 -6.64
C TYR A 98 7.48 6.40 -5.85
N MET A 99 7.63 7.66 -5.45
CA MET A 99 8.79 8.14 -4.69
C MET A 99 8.87 7.54 -3.29
N ARG A 100 7.72 7.17 -2.70
CA ARG A 100 7.68 6.48 -1.40
C ARG A 100 8.32 5.09 -1.45
N GLN A 101 8.46 4.46 -2.61
CA GLN A 101 9.17 3.18 -2.70
C GLN A 101 10.63 3.32 -2.28
N THR A 102 11.30 4.40 -2.67
CA THR A 102 12.67 4.69 -2.25
C THR A 102 12.77 4.91 -0.74
N GLU A 103 11.80 5.60 -0.13
CA GLU A 103 11.71 5.73 1.33
C GLU A 103 11.54 4.35 1.99
N CYS A 104 10.63 3.51 1.48
CA CYS A 104 10.40 2.16 1.99
C CYS A 104 11.67 1.31 1.92
N LEU A 105 12.35 1.30 0.77
CA LEU A 105 13.60 0.55 0.58
C LEU A 105 14.67 1.00 1.58
N ARG A 106 14.90 2.30 1.73
CA ARG A 106 15.85 2.84 2.72
C ARG A 106 15.49 2.46 4.16
N GLU A 107 14.20 2.33 4.48
CA GLU A 107 13.78 1.85 5.80
C GLU A 107 14.02 0.34 5.97
N LEU A 108 13.83 -0.47 4.93
CA LEU A 108 14.11 -1.90 4.97
C LEU A 108 15.60 -2.23 4.99
N ASP A 109 16.44 -1.45 4.30
CA ASP A 109 17.89 -1.63 4.28
C ASP A 109 18.53 -1.48 5.67
N LYS A 110 17.89 -0.72 6.57
CA LYS A 110 18.33 -0.52 7.97
C LYS A 110 17.94 -1.66 8.90
N SER A 111 17.17 -2.65 8.42
CA SER A 111 16.64 -3.72 9.25
C SER A 111 17.54 -4.95 9.23
N ASP A 112 17.81 -5.57 10.38
CA ASP A 112 18.57 -6.82 10.46
C ASP A 112 17.73 -8.06 10.07
N ALA A 113 16.46 -7.87 9.70
CA ALA A 113 15.51 -8.94 9.41
C ALA A 113 15.77 -9.65 8.06
N TRP A 114 16.72 -9.21 7.22
CA TRP A 114 17.02 -9.84 5.92
C TRP A 114 17.36 -11.33 6.03
N GLY A 115 18.00 -11.75 7.11
CA GLY A 115 18.37 -13.15 7.36
C GLY A 115 17.25 -14.06 7.87
N MET A 116 16.04 -13.55 8.11
CA MET A 116 14.94 -14.37 8.63
C MET A 116 14.51 -15.44 7.61
N THR A 117 14.41 -16.68 8.09
CA THR A 117 13.99 -17.86 7.30
C THR A 117 12.55 -18.30 7.58
N GLN A 118 11.91 -17.70 8.59
CA GLN A 118 10.54 -17.98 8.99
C GLN A 118 9.87 -16.72 9.55
N ILE A 119 8.55 -16.76 9.69
CA ILE A 119 7.78 -15.65 10.28
C ILE A 119 7.91 -15.68 11.80
N ASP A 120 8.23 -14.54 12.38
CA ASP A 120 8.14 -14.30 13.83
C ASP A 120 6.68 -14.07 14.20
N VAL A 121 6.05 -15.13 14.72
CA VAL A 121 4.63 -15.12 15.11
C VAL A 121 4.35 -14.07 16.19
N GLY A 122 5.31 -13.80 17.09
CA GLY A 122 5.17 -12.81 18.16
C GLY A 122 5.09 -11.39 17.58
N LYS A 123 6.06 -11.02 16.74
CA LYS A 123 6.07 -9.71 16.06
C LYS A 123 4.85 -9.53 15.16
N LEU A 124 4.46 -10.56 14.42
CA LEU A 124 3.28 -10.50 13.54
C LEU A 124 1.99 -10.30 14.34
N ASN A 125 1.84 -10.99 15.48
CA ASN A 125 0.69 -10.81 16.36
C ASN A 125 0.63 -9.40 16.95
N ALA A 126 1.76 -8.88 17.44
CA ALA A 126 1.84 -7.53 17.96
C ALA A 126 1.51 -6.46 16.88
N LEU A 127 1.93 -6.68 15.64
CA LEU A 127 1.54 -5.82 14.52
C LEU A 127 0.04 -5.93 14.23
N ALA A 128 -0.52 -7.14 14.21
CA ALA A 128 -1.92 -7.38 13.91
C ALA A 128 -2.87 -6.77 14.95
N GLU A 129 -2.50 -6.80 16.23
CA GLU A 129 -3.25 -6.15 17.31
C GLU A 129 -3.22 -4.63 17.17
N ARG A 130 -2.03 -4.03 16.99
CA ARG A 130 -1.89 -2.58 16.81
C ARG A 130 -2.55 -2.06 15.53
N ALA A 131 -2.65 -2.88 14.48
CA ALA A 131 -3.18 -2.48 13.19
C ALA A 131 -4.58 -1.87 13.25
N VAL A 132 -5.41 -2.33 14.19
CA VAL A 132 -6.81 -1.87 14.34
C VAL A 132 -6.89 -0.44 14.87
N SER A 133 -5.90 -0.01 15.65
CA SER A 133 -5.87 1.31 16.32
C SER A 133 -4.76 2.23 15.83
N MET A 134 -3.89 1.78 14.92
CA MET A 134 -2.84 2.60 14.32
C MET A 134 -3.40 3.90 13.73
N GLU A 135 -2.79 5.03 14.04
CA GLU A 135 -3.24 6.35 13.56
C GLU A 135 -3.41 6.36 12.03
N TYR A 136 -2.45 5.78 11.31
CA TYR A 136 -2.52 5.78 9.86
C TYR A 136 -3.70 4.97 9.35
N THR A 137 -4.21 3.93 10.04
CA THR A 137 -5.33 3.08 9.59
C THR A 137 -6.70 3.72 9.82
N GLN A 138 -6.77 4.76 10.66
CA GLN A 138 -8.03 5.43 10.99
C GLN A 138 -8.58 6.28 9.86
N LYS A 139 -9.92 6.34 9.74
CA LYS A 139 -10.59 7.20 8.78
C LYS A 139 -10.53 8.66 9.26
N HIS A 140 -9.61 9.41 8.67
CA HIS A 140 -9.59 10.87 8.79
C HIS A 140 -10.67 11.52 7.93
N TRP A 141 -11.04 12.75 8.30
CA TRP A 141 -11.92 13.58 7.49
C TRP A 141 -11.33 13.75 6.08
N LYS A 142 -12.20 13.64 5.07
CA LYS A 142 -11.86 13.92 3.67
C LYS A 142 -12.94 14.86 3.15
N SER A 143 -12.52 15.93 2.48
CA SER A 143 -13.45 16.85 1.81
C SER A 143 -14.29 16.10 0.77
N ASP A 144 -15.58 16.41 0.73
CA ASP A 144 -16.51 15.96 -0.31
C ASP A 144 -16.49 16.89 -1.54
N GLN A 145 -15.63 17.92 -1.55
CA GLN A 145 -15.43 18.76 -2.72
C GLN A 145 -14.89 17.94 -3.88
N GLU A 146 -15.58 17.98 -5.00
CA GLU A 146 -15.11 17.44 -6.27
C GLU A 146 -14.15 18.44 -6.92
N ILE A 147 -13.05 17.92 -7.48
CA ILE A 147 -12.08 18.73 -8.20
C ILE A 147 -12.53 18.79 -9.66
N ASP A 148 -12.88 19.98 -10.13
CA ASP A 148 -13.22 20.20 -11.54
C ASP A 148 -11.93 20.13 -12.39
N ALA A 149 -11.84 19.10 -13.23
CA ALA A 149 -10.72 18.89 -14.14
C ALA A 149 -10.85 19.67 -15.46
N GLY A 150 -11.91 20.46 -15.65
CA GLY A 150 -12.11 21.33 -16.81
C GLY A 150 -12.76 20.66 -18.03
N GLY A 151 -13.12 19.37 -17.96
CA GLY A 151 -13.80 18.65 -19.04
C GLY A 151 -13.75 17.12 -18.95
N PRO A 152 -14.41 16.40 -19.88
CA PRO A 152 -14.34 14.95 -19.95
C PRO A 152 -12.93 14.46 -20.32
N LEU A 153 -12.49 13.35 -19.73
CA LEU A 153 -11.20 12.74 -20.02
C LEU A 153 -11.21 12.03 -21.39
N PRO A 154 -10.22 12.27 -22.27
CA PRO A 154 -10.03 11.50 -23.49
C PRO A 154 -9.77 10.01 -23.21
N LEU A 155 -10.08 9.15 -24.18
CA LEU A 155 -9.93 7.69 -24.05
C LEU A 155 -8.49 7.24 -23.72
N THR A 156 -7.49 7.96 -24.22
CA THR A 156 -6.07 7.59 -24.10
C THR A 156 -5.24 8.58 -23.29
N ASP A 157 -5.85 9.65 -22.79
CA ASP A 157 -5.15 10.74 -22.09
C ASP A 157 -5.86 11.09 -20.77
N CYS A 158 -5.93 10.11 -19.87
CA CYS A 158 -6.57 10.24 -18.57
C CYS A 158 -5.66 10.87 -17.50
N TYR A 159 -4.52 11.44 -17.89
CA TYR A 159 -3.50 11.99 -17.02
C TYR A 159 -3.68 13.50 -16.83
N VAL A 160 -4.83 13.93 -16.32
CA VAL A 160 -4.99 15.34 -15.93
C VAL A 160 -4.38 15.53 -14.55
N ALA A 161 -3.43 16.46 -14.45
CA ALA A 161 -2.88 16.92 -13.18
C ALA A 161 -3.81 18.00 -12.60
N PRO A 162 -4.70 17.67 -11.63
CA PRO A 162 -5.69 18.63 -11.16
C PRO A 162 -5.04 19.79 -10.41
N CYS A 163 -3.80 19.60 -9.92
CA CYS A 163 -2.98 20.66 -9.37
C CYS A 163 -2.59 21.75 -10.38
N VAL A 164 -2.73 21.51 -11.69
CA VAL A 164 -2.51 22.49 -12.75
C VAL A 164 -3.86 23.07 -13.22
N THR A 165 -4.84 22.20 -13.50
CA THR A 165 -6.11 22.62 -14.10
C THR A 165 -7.11 23.19 -13.09
N ALA A 166 -7.14 22.70 -11.86
CA ALA A 166 -8.07 23.13 -10.81
C ALA A 166 -7.46 24.12 -9.81
N CYS A 167 -6.17 24.43 -9.94
CA CYS A 167 -5.55 25.49 -9.15
C CYS A 167 -6.20 26.84 -9.51
N ALA A 168 -6.63 27.60 -8.50
CA ALA A 168 -7.33 28.87 -8.71
C ALA A 168 -6.52 29.90 -9.54
N ILE A 169 -5.19 29.80 -9.47
CA ILE A 169 -4.25 30.62 -10.24
C ILE A 169 -3.64 29.88 -11.43
N LYS A 170 -4.06 28.63 -11.70
CA LYS A 170 -3.55 27.75 -12.76
C LYS A 170 -2.03 27.54 -12.74
N GLN A 171 -1.42 27.64 -11.56
CA GLN A 171 0.01 27.42 -11.39
C GLN A 171 0.34 25.94 -11.64
N ASP A 172 1.42 25.68 -12.38
CA ASP A 172 1.97 24.33 -12.52
C ASP A 172 2.74 23.95 -11.24
N ILE A 173 2.01 23.52 -10.22
CA ILE A 173 2.57 23.14 -8.92
C ILE A 173 3.65 22.06 -9.04
N PRO A 174 3.47 20.97 -9.83
CA PRO A 174 4.53 19.98 -10.03
C PRO A 174 5.84 20.58 -10.53
N GLU A 175 5.79 21.43 -11.56
CA GLU A 175 6.99 22.03 -12.15
C GLU A 175 7.61 23.07 -11.21
N TYR A 176 6.79 23.86 -10.50
CA TYR A 176 7.24 24.77 -9.45
C TYR A 176 8.05 24.04 -8.37
N ILE A 177 7.52 22.93 -7.84
CA ILE A 177 8.19 22.13 -6.79
C ILE A 177 9.51 21.54 -7.31
N ARG A 178 9.54 21.08 -8.58
CA ARG A 178 10.76 20.55 -9.20
C ARG A 178 11.84 21.63 -9.30
N LEU A 179 11.50 22.82 -9.82
CA LEU A 179 12.43 23.94 -9.98
C LEU A 179 12.98 24.43 -8.63
N LEU A 180 12.13 24.51 -7.59
CA LEU A 180 12.58 24.79 -6.23
C LEU A 180 13.55 23.72 -5.70
N GLY A 181 13.27 22.44 -5.95
CA GLY A 181 14.13 21.32 -5.57
C GLY A 181 15.50 21.34 -6.25
N GLU A 182 15.59 21.93 -7.44
CA GLU A 182 16.83 22.15 -8.20
C GLU A 182 17.54 23.47 -7.85
N GLY A 183 16.97 24.29 -6.96
CA GLY A 183 17.51 25.62 -6.62
C GLY A 183 17.31 26.68 -7.70
N ARG A 184 16.46 26.41 -8.70
CA ARG A 184 16.16 27.32 -9.83
C ARG A 184 15.04 28.29 -9.45
N TYR A 185 15.31 29.15 -8.47
CA TYR A 185 14.29 30.00 -7.84
C TYR A 185 13.68 31.04 -8.79
N ALA A 186 14.49 31.62 -9.70
CA ALA A 186 14.00 32.60 -10.67
C ALA A 186 13.02 31.95 -11.65
N ASP A 187 13.41 30.81 -12.24
CA ASP A 187 12.56 30.05 -13.16
C ASP A 187 11.26 29.59 -12.49
N ALA A 188 11.30 29.23 -11.20
CA ALA A 188 10.10 28.87 -10.43
C ALA A 188 9.15 30.06 -10.21
N LEU A 189 9.68 31.28 -10.10
CA LEU A 189 8.90 32.50 -9.91
C LEU A 189 8.23 32.95 -11.21
N GLU A 190 8.84 32.67 -12.36
CA GLU A 190 8.34 33.05 -13.69
C GLU A 190 7.28 32.09 -14.27
N LEU A 191 7.11 30.92 -13.65
CA LEU A 191 6.16 29.86 -14.03
C LEU A 191 4.70 30.19 -13.69
#